data_AF-A0A970K283-F1
#
_entry.id   AF-A0A970K283-F1
#
_cell.length_a   1.000
_cell.length_b   1.000
_cell.length_c   1.000
_cell.angle_alpha   90.00
_cell.angle_beta   90.00
_cell.angle_gamma   90.00
#
_symmetry.space_group_name_H-M   'P 1'
#
loop_
_entity.id
_entity.type
_entity.pdbx_description
1 polymer ?
#
loop_
_entity_poly.entity_id
_entity_poly.type
_entity_poly.pdbx_seq_one_letter_code
_entity_poly.pdbx_strand_id
1 'polypeptide(L)'
;MSHYPDWVNAFKVKGTSIKKVGKEYYLYRSTSKRVPGKKYPQPVQEYIGIITREGVVKTYVRKISTDRVKVYEYGMSFVLQSRLPETFLINAHDKETLYFAFLHIVKHVSPNSYLLRNKDLPCLSDLHINLNVQLKRYERLTGISIEDLRPLSELYLVETKECDMLSEVTPEMSRLLARLGVKIDAV
;
A
#
# COMPACT_ATOMS: atom_id res chain seq x y z
N MET A 1 -29.19 24.24 -25.55
CA MET A 1 -27.75 24.26 -25.18
C MET A 1 -27.66 23.87 -23.71
N SER A 2 -26.78 22.94 -23.32
CA SER A 2 -26.60 22.60 -21.91
C SER A 2 -25.99 23.80 -21.18
N HIS A 3 -26.78 24.47 -20.34
CA HIS A 3 -26.36 25.61 -19.54
C HIS A 3 -25.41 25.16 -18.43
N TYR A 4 -24.12 25.12 -18.74
CA TYR A 4 -23.09 25.07 -17.72
C TYR A 4 -22.78 26.48 -17.21
N PRO A 5 -22.35 26.63 -15.95
CA PRO A 5 -21.83 27.90 -15.46
C PRO A 5 -20.69 28.43 -16.34
N ASP A 6 -20.51 29.75 -16.39
CA ASP A 6 -19.50 30.39 -17.25
C ASP A 6 -18.09 29.89 -16.95
N TRP A 7 -17.77 29.71 -15.66
CA TRP A 7 -16.48 29.17 -15.23
C TRP A 7 -16.23 27.73 -15.71
N VAL A 8 -17.28 26.95 -16.00
CA VAL A 8 -17.17 25.60 -16.61
C VAL A 8 -17.01 25.71 -18.12
N ASN A 9 -17.79 26.59 -18.76
CA ASN A 9 -17.73 26.80 -20.21
C ASN A 9 -16.38 27.34 -20.68
N ALA A 10 -15.66 28.08 -19.83
CA ALA A 10 -14.30 28.56 -20.12
C ALA A 10 -13.32 27.43 -20.53
N PHE A 11 -13.57 26.19 -20.07
CA PHE A 11 -12.74 25.02 -20.40
C PHE A 11 -13.17 24.28 -21.67
N LYS A 12 -14.26 24.70 -22.33
CA LYS A 12 -14.79 24.08 -23.55
C LYS A 12 -14.08 24.62 -24.79
N VAL A 13 -12.88 24.10 -25.05
CA VAL A 13 -12.09 24.42 -26.25
C VAL A 13 -12.36 23.44 -27.39
N LYS A 14 -11.84 23.76 -28.59
CA LYS A 14 -11.96 22.88 -29.76
C LYS A 14 -11.37 21.50 -29.45
N GLY A 15 -12.15 20.45 -29.73
CA GLY A 15 -11.74 19.07 -29.47
C GLY A 15 -11.93 18.62 -28.02
N THR A 16 -12.65 19.38 -27.18
CA THR A 16 -13.07 18.90 -25.84
C THR A 16 -14.59 18.82 -25.70
N SER A 17 -15.03 18.02 -24.74
CA SER A 17 -16.43 17.86 -24.36
C SER A 17 -16.55 17.84 -22.85
N ILE A 18 -17.61 18.46 -22.33
CA ILE A 18 -17.91 18.52 -20.90
C ILE A 18 -19.09 17.62 -20.58
N LYS A 19 -18.94 16.76 -19.58
CA LYS A 19 -19.98 15.88 -19.05
C LYS A 19 -20.26 16.22 -17.59
N LYS A 20 -21.52 16.51 -17.26
CA LYS A 20 -21.95 16.69 -15.86
C LYS A 20 -22.30 15.32 -15.25
N VAL A 21 -21.75 15.01 -14.09
CA VAL A 21 -22.08 13.81 -13.30
C VAL A 21 -22.31 14.26 -11.86
N GLY A 22 -23.55 14.15 -11.37
CA GLY A 22 -23.94 14.70 -10.07
C GLY A 22 -23.69 16.21 -9.99
N LYS A 23 -22.81 16.62 -9.06
CA LYS A 23 -22.41 18.02 -8.83
C LYS A 23 -21.12 18.42 -9.55
N GLU A 24 -20.46 17.48 -10.22
CA GLU A 24 -19.14 17.68 -10.82
C GLU A 24 -19.20 17.77 -12.35
N TYR A 25 -18.19 18.43 -12.94
CA TYR A 25 -18.06 18.62 -14.38
C TYR A 25 -16.76 17.98 -14.87
N TYR A 26 -16.86 17.03 -15.78
CA TYR A 26 -15.74 16.25 -16.29
C TYR A 26 -15.36 16.73 -17.69
N LEU A 27 -14.07 17.01 -17.89
CA LEU A 27 -13.52 17.42 -19.17
C LEU A 27 -12.93 16.19 -19.89
N TYR A 28 -13.29 16.03 -21.16
CA TYR A 28 -12.77 14.99 -22.04
C TYR A 28 -12.21 15.61 -23.31
N ARG A 29 -11.17 15.01 -23.88
CA ARG A 29 -10.73 15.23 -25.26
C ARG A 29 -11.54 14.34 -26.19
N SER A 30 -12.21 14.93 -27.16
CA SER A 30 -12.99 14.23 -28.18
C SER A 30 -12.19 14.15 -29.48
N THR A 31 -11.88 12.93 -29.90
CA THR A 31 -11.26 12.64 -31.20
C THR A 31 -12.05 11.57 -31.93
N SER A 32 -11.71 11.28 -33.18
CA SER A 32 -12.30 10.17 -33.93
C SER A 32 -11.22 9.18 -34.35
N LYS A 33 -11.42 7.89 -34.05
CA LYS A 33 -10.49 6.82 -34.44
C LYS A 33 -11.12 5.93 -35.51
N ARG A 34 -10.36 5.59 -36.55
CA ARG A 34 -10.80 4.60 -37.55
C ARG A 34 -10.86 3.21 -36.89
N VAL A 35 -12.04 2.59 -36.90
CA VAL A 35 -12.25 1.22 -36.42
C VAL A 35 -12.48 0.31 -37.64
N PRO A 36 -11.69 -0.76 -37.82
CA PRO A 36 -11.90 -1.73 -38.89
C PRO A 36 -13.34 -2.26 -38.92
N GLY A 37 -13.93 -2.39 -40.09
CA GLY A 37 -15.30 -2.91 -40.27
C GLY A 37 -16.43 -1.89 -40.04
N LYS A 38 -16.17 -0.68 -39.55
CA LYS A 38 -17.18 0.40 -39.48
C LYS A 38 -17.08 1.31 -40.72
N LYS A 39 -18.20 1.87 -41.18
CA LYS A 39 -18.22 2.78 -42.35
C LYS A 39 -17.50 4.11 -42.07
N TYR A 40 -17.67 4.67 -40.86
CA TYR A 40 -17.12 5.96 -40.46
C TYR A 40 -16.20 5.83 -39.22
N PRO A 41 -15.25 6.77 -39.02
CA PRO A 41 -14.50 6.88 -37.77
C PRO A 41 -15.44 6.94 -36.55
N GLN A 42 -15.05 6.29 -35.46
CA GLN A 42 -15.83 6.26 -34.23
C GLN A 42 -15.33 7.33 -33.26
N PRO A 43 -16.22 8.05 -32.56
CA PRO A 43 -15.81 9.02 -31.55
C PRO A 43 -15.13 8.30 -30.38
N VAL A 44 -14.00 8.84 -29.93
CA VAL A 44 -13.25 8.38 -28.76
C VAL A 44 -13.10 9.57 -27.82
N GLN A 45 -13.46 9.36 -26.56
CA GLN A 45 -13.30 10.34 -25.50
C GLN A 45 -12.18 9.91 -24.55
N GLU A 46 -11.19 10.79 -24.38
CA GLU A 46 -10.10 10.62 -23.42
C GLU A 46 -10.35 11.54 -22.22
N TYR A 47 -10.30 11.00 -21.01
CA TYR A 47 -10.53 11.78 -19.79
C TYR A 47 -9.35 12.71 -19.48
N ILE A 48 -9.64 14.00 -19.31
CA ILE A 48 -8.64 15.02 -18.95
C ILE A 48 -8.64 15.27 -17.44
N GLY A 49 -9.82 15.50 -16.84
CA GLY A 49 -9.93 15.84 -15.42
C GLY A 49 -11.32 16.33 -15.00
N ILE A 50 -11.49 16.61 -13.71
CA ILE A 50 -12.64 17.32 -13.14
C ILE A 50 -12.36 18.82 -13.19
N ILE A 51 -13.32 19.60 -13.67
CA ILE A 51 -13.26 21.06 -13.70
C ILE A 51 -13.64 21.58 -12.31
N THR A 52 -12.72 22.29 -11.67
CA THR A 52 -12.90 23.04 -10.44
C THR A 52 -12.83 24.54 -10.72
N ARG A 53 -12.99 25.38 -9.69
CA ARG A 53 -12.88 26.84 -9.85
C ARG A 53 -11.45 27.29 -10.13
N GLU A 54 -10.48 26.48 -9.71
CA GLU A 54 -9.05 26.73 -9.76
C GLU A 54 -8.41 26.17 -11.03
N GLY A 55 -9.08 25.25 -11.74
CA GLY A 55 -8.54 24.62 -12.94
C GLY A 55 -9.14 23.24 -13.24
N VAL A 56 -8.43 22.44 -14.04
CA VAL A 56 -8.81 21.05 -14.32
C VAL A 56 -7.90 20.12 -13.52
N VAL A 57 -8.47 19.43 -12.54
CA VAL A 57 -7.76 18.46 -11.70
C VAL A 57 -7.98 17.07 -12.28
N LYS A 58 -6.89 16.43 -12.73
CA LYS A 58 -6.95 15.04 -13.16
C LYS A 58 -7.08 14.14 -11.93
N THR A 59 -8.28 13.61 -11.67
CA THR A 59 -8.43 12.57 -10.66
C THR A 59 -8.00 11.23 -11.25
N TYR A 60 -6.91 10.69 -10.73
CA TYR A 60 -6.52 9.31 -11.01
C TYR A 60 -7.41 8.39 -10.19
N VAL A 61 -8.69 8.26 -10.58
CA VAL A 61 -9.56 7.23 -9.99
C VAL A 61 -9.09 5.89 -10.54
N ARG A 62 -8.16 5.25 -9.83
CA ARG A 62 -7.80 3.86 -10.09
C ARG A 62 -9.01 3.01 -9.69
N LYS A 63 -9.56 2.27 -10.65
CA LYS A 63 -10.56 1.25 -10.35
C LYS A 63 -9.82 0.10 -9.67
N ILE A 64 -10.18 -0.16 -8.42
CA ILE A 64 -9.62 -1.25 -7.62
C ILE A 64 -10.70 -2.32 -7.52
N SER A 65 -10.34 -3.55 -7.86
CA SER A 65 -11.24 -4.68 -7.75
C SER A 65 -11.30 -5.16 -6.30
N THR A 66 -12.50 -5.45 -5.80
CA THR A 66 -12.70 -5.96 -4.44
C THR A 66 -12.93 -7.48 -4.37
N ASP A 67 -12.73 -8.19 -5.48
CA ASP A 67 -12.97 -9.64 -5.61
C ASP A 67 -11.96 -10.52 -4.87
N ARG A 68 -10.70 -10.07 -4.76
CA ARG A 68 -9.58 -10.83 -4.16
C ARG A 68 -8.70 -9.95 -3.28
N VAL A 69 -9.32 -9.30 -2.29
CA VAL A 69 -8.61 -8.49 -1.31
C VAL A 69 -7.99 -9.41 -0.25
N LYS A 70 -6.70 -9.21 0.02
CA LYS A 70 -6.02 -9.80 1.17
C LYS A 70 -5.54 -8.71 2.11
N VAL A 71 -5.64 -8.97 3.39
CA VAL A 71 -5.25 -8.03 4.45
C VAL A 71 -4.18 -8.69 5.29
N TYR A 72 -3.08 -7.96 5.51
CA TYR A 72 -1.96 -8.41 6.31
C TYR A 72 -1.65 -7.37 7.38
N GLU A 73 -1.18 -7.83 8.54
CA GLU A 73 -0.58 -6.95 9.54
C GLU A 73 0.73 -6.38 8.99
N TYR A 74 0.89 -5.06 9.06
CA TYR A 74 2.03 -4.33 8.52
C TYR A 74 2.87 -3.67 9.60
N GLY A 75 2.27 -2.89 10.51
CA GLY A 75 3.01 -1.95 11.36
C GLY A 75 4.05 -2.58 12.28
N MET A 76 3.65 -3.56 13.10
CA MET A 76 4.54 -4.26 14.01
C MET A 76 5.61 -5.02 13.23
N SER A 77 5.21 -5.79 12.20
CA SER A 77 6.14 -6.55 11.37
C SER A 77 7.16 -5.65 10.65
N PHE A 78 6.71 -4.49 10.16
CA PHE A 78 7.56 -3.53 9.48
C PHE A 78 8.61 -2.98 10.44
N VAL A 79 8.22 -2.56 11.65
CA VAL A 79 9.17 -2.11 12.67
C VAL A 79 10.16 -3.22 13.03
N LEU A 80 9.68 -4.45 13.20
CA LEU A 80 10.56 -5.59 13.52
C LEU A 80 11.63 -5.79 12.45
N GLN A 81 11.26 -5.68 11.18
CA GLN A 81 12.19 -5.77 10.05
C GLN A 81 13.10 -4.54 9.96
N SER A 82 12.57 -3.32 10.05
CA SER A 82 13.34 -2.07 9.96
C SER A 82 14.37 -1.95 11.07
N ARG A 83 14.12 -2.58 12.22
CA ARG A 83 15.02 -2.60 13.38
C ARG A 83 15.82 -3.89 13.52
N LEU A 84 15.73 -4.82 12.56
CA LEU A 84 16.52 -6.05 12.58
C LEU A 84 18.01 -5.72 12.52
N PRO A 85 18.79 -5.95 13.58
CA PRO A 85 20.20 -5.59 13.58
C PRO A 85 20.99 -6.63 12.79
N GLU A 86 22.00 -6.19 12.03
CA GLU A 86 22.86 -7.12 11.26
C GLU A 86 23.54 -8.15 12.17
N THR A 87 23.88 -7.77 13.40
CA THR A 87 24.45 -8.65 14.43
C THR A 87 23.51 -9.77 14.88
N PHE A 88 22.19 -9.66 14.65
CA PHE A 88 21.27 -10.77 14.84
C PHE A 88 21.52 -11.90 13.82
N LEU A 89 21.84 -11.51 12.58
CA LEU A 89 22.09 -12.39 11.43
C LEU A 89 23.52 -12.95 11.38
N ILE A 90 24.30 -12.74 12.44
CA ILE A 90 25.66 -13.27 12.59
C ILE A 90 25.68 -14.09 13.88
N ASN A 91 25.82 -15.42 13.77
CA ASN A 91 25.99 -16.34 14.89
C ASN A 91 26.55 -17.69 14.39
N ALA A 92 26.46 -18.75 15.20
CA ALA A 92 26.82 -20.11 14.86
C ALA A 92 26.01 -20.72 13.69
N HIS A 93 24.82 -20.17 13.39
CA HIS A 93 24.02 -20.55 12.23
C HIS A 93 24.32 -19.65 11.04
N ASP A 94 24.07 -20.14 9.84
CA ASP A 94 24.15 -19.34 8.63
C ASP A 94 23.07 -18.23 8.60
N LYS A 95 23.27 -17.26 7.71
CA LYS A 95 22.43 -16.07 7.61
C LYS A 95 20.98 -16.40 7.21
N GLU A 96 20.76 -17.41 6.37
CA GLU A 96 19.43 -17.80 5.91
C GLU A 96 18.64 -18.45 7.05
N THR A 97 19.28 -19.37 7.78
CA THR A 97 18.71 -20.00 8.99
C THR A 97 18.33 -18.94 10.04
N LEU A 98 19.18 -17.94 10.27
CA LEU A 98 18.88 -16.84 11.20
C LEU A 98 17.77 -15.92 10.68
N TYR A 99 17.66 -15.73 9.37
CA TYR A 99 16.55 -14.99 8.78
C TYR A 99 15.23 -15.75 8.91
N PHE A 100 15.21 -17.08 8.73
CA PHE A 100 14.03 -17.90 9.04
C PHE A 100 13.69 -17.85 10.53
N ALA A 101 14.69 -17.82 11.42
CA ALA A 101 14.48 -17.60 12.85
C ALA A 101 13.73 -16.28 13.12
N PHE A 102 14.15 -15.20 12.44
CA PHE A 102 13.47 -13.91 12.51
C PHE A 102 12.03 -13.99 11.99
N LEU A 103 11.80 -14.66 10.85
CA LEU A 103 10.44 -14.85 10.34
C LEU A 103 9.56 -15.69 11.27
N HIS A 104 10.12 -16.63 12.03
CA HIS A 104 9.40 -17.35 13.09
C HIS A 104 9.07 -16.45 14.28
N ILE A 105 9.93 -15.50 14.65
CA ILE A 105 9.58 -14.44 15.62
C ILE A 105 8.39 -13.65 15.10
N VAL A 106 8.47 -13.17 13.86
CA VAL A 106 7.38 -12.42 13.22
C VAL A 106 6.09 -13.24 13.21
N LYS A 107 6.13 -14.52 12.81
CA LYS A 107 4.96 -15.42 12.82
C LYS A 107 4.37 -15.64 14.21
N HIS A 108 5.21 -15.68 15.24
CA HIS A 108 4.76 -15.86 16.62
C HIS A 108 4.00 -14.63 17.14
N VAL A 109 4.49 -13.42 16.84
CA VAL A 109 3.93 -12.17 17.35
C VAL A 109 2.87 -11.57 16.43
N SER A 110 2.98 -11.82 15.13
CA SER A 110 2.07 -11.37 14.07
C SER A 110 1.83 -12.49 13.03
N PRO A 111 0.89 -13.41 13.30
CA PRO A 111 0.63 -14.54 12.42
C PRO A 111 0.20 -14.17 11.00
N ASN A 112 -0.45 -13.01 10.84
CA ASN A 112 -0.94 -12.49 9.55
C ASN A 112 -0.02 -11.41 8.95
N SER A 113 1.26 -11.40 9.34
CA SER A 113 2.26 -10.45 8.87
C SER A 113 2.42 -10.44 7.35
N TYR A 114 2.56 -9.25 6.77
CA TYR A 114 2.90 -9.09 5.34
C TYR A 114 4.26 -9.71 4.98
N LEU A 115 5.17 -9.86 5.96
CA LEU A 115 6.47 -10.49 5.75
C LEU A 115 6.35 -11.98 5.47
N LEU A 116 5.24 -12.60 5.86
CA LEU A 116 4.96 -14.02 5.65
C LEU A 116 4.20 -14.25 4.33
N ARG A 117 3.85 -13.19 3.59
CA ARG A 117 3.13 -13.31 2.32
C ARG A 117 3.93 -14.18 1.34
N ASN A 118 3.27 -15.20 0.81
CA ASN A 118 3.84 -16.14 -0.16
C ASN A 118 5.15 -16.81 0.32
N LYS A 119 5.31 -17.00 1.64
CA LYS A 119 6.48 -17.71 2.21
C LYS A 119 6.08 -19.02 2.85
N ASP A 120 6.79 -20.08 2.48
CA ASP A 120 6.78 -21.34 3.21
C ASP A 120 7.93 -21.33 4.23
N LEU A 121 7.59 -21.41 5.51
CA LEU A 121 8.57 -21.43 6.58
C LEU A 121 8.94 -22.88 6.94
N PRO A 122 10.23 -23.25 6.94
CA PRO A 122 10.67 -24.54 7.45
C PRO A 122 10.36 -24.69 8.94
N CYS A 123 10.25 -25.92 9.44
CA CYS A 123 9.97 -26.14 10.86
C CYS A 123 11.15 -25.67 11.73
N LEU A 124 10.88 -25.14 12.92
CA LEU A 124 11.92 -24.73 13.87
C LEU A 124 12.86 -25.90 14.25
N SER A 125 12.32 -27.12 14.29
CA SER A 125 13.09 -28.34 14.56
C SER A 125 14.14 -28.60 13.47
N ASP A 126 13.79 -28.40 12.20
CA ASP A 126 14.69 -28.60 11.05
C ASP A 126 15.80 -27.55 11.04
N LEU A 127 15.50 -26.35 11.53
CA LEU A 127 16.47 -25.26 11.69
C LEU A 127 17.36 -25.41 12.93
N HIS A 128 17.04 -26.36 13.83
CA HIS A 128 17.68 -26.50 15.14
C HIS A 128 17.69 -25.20 15.97
N ILE A 129 16.61 -24.41 15.86
CA ILE A 129 16.48 -23.11 16.53
C ILE A 129 15.44 -23.16 17.65
N ASN A 130 15.80 -22.58 18.80
CA ASN A 130 14.84 -22.25 19.85
C ASN A 130 14.28 -20.84 19.66
N LEU A 131 12.98 -20.73 19.37
CA LEU A 131 12.30 -19.47 19.14
C LEU A 131 12.42 -18.49 20.31
N ASN A 132 12.21 -18.94 21.56
CA ASN A 132 12.25 -18.08 22.74
C ASN A 132 13.64 -17.48 22.96
N VAL A 133 14.70 -18.24 22.64
CA VAL A 133 16.09 -17.75 22.69
C VAL A 133 16.32 -16.65 21.66
N GLN A 134 15.83 -16.85 20.42
CA GLN A 134 15.98 -15.84 19.36
C GLN A 134 15.13 -14.60 19.62
N LEU A 135 13.91 -14.76 20.14
CA LEU A 135 13.05 -13.65 20.54
C LEU A 135 13.74 -12.78 21.61
N LYS A 136 14.21 -13.37 22.70
CA LYS A 136 14.96 -12.64 23.75
C LYS A 136 16.24 -12.01 23.22
N ARG A 137 16.93 -12.68 22.29
CA ARG A 137 18.11 -12.12 21.63
C ARG A 137 17.76 -10.89 20.81
N TYR A 138 16.66 -10.93 20.06
CA TYR A 138 16.17 -9.79 19.29
C TYR A 138 15.88 -8.60 20.21
N GLU A 139 15.05 -8.78 21.24
CA GLU A 139 14.70 -7.71 22.18
C GLU A 139 15.93 -7.10 22.87
N ARG A 140 16.91 -7.93 23.25
CA ARG A 140 18.17 -7.46 23.83
C ARG A 140 19.02 -6.63 22.86
N LEU A 141 19.08 -7.02 21.58
CA LEU A 141 19.88 -6.32 20.57
C LEU A 141 19.24 -5.01 20.11
N THR A 142 17.91 -4.96 20.08
CA THR A 142 17.16 -3.78 19.63
C THR A 142 16.76 -2.83 20.77
N GLY A 143 16.68 -3.34 22.00
CA GLY A 143 16.12 -2.62 23.15
C GLY A 143 14.60 -2.43 23.06
N ILE A 144 13.93 -3.14 22.14
CA ILE A 144 12.49 -3.02 21.90
C ILE A 144 11.78 -4.22 22.52
N SER A 145 10.80 -3.97 23.39
CA SER A 145 9.87 -5.01 23.81
C SER A 145 8.79 -5.21 22.76
N ILE A 146 8.43 -6.47 22.46
CA ILE A 146 7.32 -6.77 21.53
C ILE A 146 6.01 -6.16 22.02
N GLU A 147 5.78 -6.12 23.33
CA GLU A 147 4.56 -5.58 23.93
C GLU A 147 4.35 -4.10 23.57
N ASP A 148 5.45 -3.33 23.49
CA ASP A 148 5.43 -1.91 23.13
C ASP A 148 4.99 -1.66 21.68
N LEU A 149 4.98 -2.70 20.84
CA LEU A 149 4.59 -2.62 19.43
C LEU A 149 3.11 -2.93 19.19
N ARG A 150 2.36 -3.38 20.20
CA ARG A 150 0.93 -3.71 20.04
C ARG A 150 0.09 -2.63 19.38
N PRO A 151 0.26 -1.32 19.65
CA PRO A 151 -0.52 -0.29 18.97
C PRO A 151 -0.32 -0.26 17.44
N LEU A 152 0.77 -0.84 16.92
CA LEU A 152 1.04 -0.93 15.48
C LEU A 152 0.39 -2.14 14.81
N SER A 153 -0.19 -3.09 15.56
CA SER A 153 -0.83 -4.27 14.96
C SER A 153 -2.08 -3.96 14.14
N GLU A 154 -2.64 -2.76 14.32
CA GLU A 154 -3.80 -2.27 13.56
C GLU A 154 -3.42 -1.49 12.30
N LEU A 155 -2.12 -1.40 11.99
CA LEU A 155 -1.67 -0.88 10.70
C LEU A 155 -1.57 -2.04 9.72
N TYR A 156 -2.38 -2.00 8.66
CA TYR A 156 -2.55 -3.10 7.73
C TYR A 156 -2.03 -2.76 6.32
N LEU A 157 -1.54 -3.79 5.64
CA LEU A 157 -1.33 -3.81 4.20
C LEU A 157 -2.52 -4.50 3.54
N VAL A 158 -3.17 -3.79 2.63
CA VAL A 158 -4.28 -4.27 1.81
C VAL A 158 -3.76 -4.55 0.41
N GLU A 159 -3.59 -5.83 0.11
CA GLU A 159 -3.20 -6.32 -1.21
C GLU A 159 -4.45 -6.48 -2.08
N THR A 160 -4.44 -5.85 -3.25
CA THR A 160 -5.48 -5.99 -4.28
C THR A 160 -4.83 -6.44 -5.58
N LYS A 161 -5.64 -6.73 -6.59
CA LYS A 161 -5.12 -7.11 -7.91
C LYS A 161 -4.32 -5.98 -8.56
N GLU A 162 -4.71 -4.73 -8.31
CA GLU A 162 -4.14 -3.56 -8.98
C GLU A 162 -3.00 -2.89 -8.20
N CYS A 163 -3.05 -2.94 -6.86
CA CYS A 163 -2.01 -2.37 -5.99
C CYS A 163 -2.11 -2.82 -4.54
N ASP A 164 -1.02 -2.59 -3.83
CA ASP A 164 -0.97 -2.60 -2.38
C ASP A 164 -1.40 -1.21 -1.85
N MET A 165 -2.05 -1.19 -0.69
CA MET A 165 -2.43 0.02 0.02
C MET A 165 -2.14 -0.16 1.51
N LEU A 166 -1.79 0.92 2.20
CA LEU A 166 -1.69 0.93 3.66
C LEU A 166 -2.95 1.53 4.28
N SER A 167 -3.38 0.99 5.42
CA SER A 167 -4.37 1.67 6.24
C SER A 167 -3.82 2.99 6.80
N GLU A 168 -4.73 3.87 7.23
CA GLU A 168 -4.32 5.16 7.80
C GLU A 168 -3.51 4.98 9.08
N VAL A 169 -2.47 5.79 9.23
CA VAL A 169 -1.63 5.81 10.45
C VAL A 169 -2.28 6.71 11.47
N THR A 170 -2.66 6.18 12.63
CA THR A 170 -3.26 6.98 13.69
C THR A 170 -2.24 7.91 14.35
N PRO A 171 -2.67 8.97 15.06
CA PRO A 171 -1.75 9.82 15.83
C PRO A 171 -0.97 9.08 16.92
N GLU A 172 -1.52 7.98 17.45
CA GLU A 172 -0.83 7.11 18.40
C GLU A 172 0.29 6.31 17.73
N MET A 173 -0.02 5.63 16.62
CA MET A 173 0.97 4.91 15.81
C MET A 173 2.10 5.84 15.35
N SER A 174 1.76 7.05 14.91
CA SER A 174 2.73 8.06 14.46
C SER A 174 3.71 8.45 15.56
N ARG A 175 3.22 8.66 16.80
CA ARG A 175 4.08 8.97 17.96
C ARG A 175 4.98 7.80 18.31
N LEU A 176 4.46 6.57 18.24
CA LEU A 176 5.23 5.36 18.51
C LEU A 176 6.33 5.15 17.46
N LEU A 177 6.02 5.27 16.17
CA LEU A 177 6.99 5.17 15.07
C LEU A 177 8.10 6.23 15.20
N ALA A 178 7.74 7.47 15.55
CA ALA A 178 8.70 8.54 15.78
C ALA A 178 9.65 8.23 16.96
N ARG A 179 9.10 7.75 18.09
CA ARG A 179 9.90 7.30 19.25
C ARG A 179 10.84 6.16 18.87
N LEU A 180 10.38 5.26 18.02
CA LEU A 180 11.14 4.13 17.51
C LEU A 180 12.05 4.51 16.34
N GLY A 181 12.10 5.77 15.90
CA GLY A 181 12.94 6.24 14.80
C GLY A 181 12.67 5.56 13.46
N VAL A 182 11.44 5.09 13.23
CA VAL A 182 11.01 4.41 12.00
C VAL A 182 10.08 5.34 11.21
N LYS A 183 10.26 5.39 9.90
CA LYS A 183 9.36 6.09 8.97
C LYS A 183 8.68 5.08 8.06
N ILE A 184 7.40 5.30 7.82
CA ILE A 184 6.61 4.50 6.88
C ILE A 184 6.44 5.34 5.63
N ASP A 185 6.99 4.84 4.52
CA ASP A 185 6.78 5.43 3.21
C ASP A 185 5.49 4.88 2.60
N ALA A 186 4.92 5.63 1.65
CA ALA A 186 3.79 5.14 0.88
C ALA A 186 4.21 3.90 0.06
N VAL A 187 3.36 2.86 0.08
CA VAL A 187 3.55 1.59 -0.64
C VAL A 187 2.95 1.66 -2.04
#